data_AF-A0A4Y9ZV74-F1
#
_entry.id   AF-A0A4Y9ZV74-F1
#
_cell.length_a   1.000
_cell.length_b   1.000
_cell.length_c   1.000
_cell.angle_alpha   90.00
_cell.angle_beta   90.00
_cell.angle_gamma   90.00
#
_symmetry.space_group_name_H-M   'P 1'
#
loop_
_entity.id
_entity.type
_entity.pdbx_description
1 polymer ?
#
loop_
_entity_poly.entity_id
_entity_poly.type
_entity_poly.pdbx_seq_one_letter_code
_entity_poly.pdbx_strand_id
1 'polypeptide(L)'
;MEGMQNTEFTMSVPHNSRFYSSSFTKIYDALPPDAQRELLESHLIPLLDRTGISGLEIVNVATRLQNRFTGMPDLNYMAKGDELDNLIEELDSDAKHVFLKERFRREELLTEIMDSLCDWMNDIWSVVYEYKTNFELAHKCLRLAATTLTTVTGGAVGCKCSVLNMPISVVIKDKNTRRTIKSFHLIGAHNFSRVLLWVWRDLFLSLLAHGTERQKKQIPKMLADIEDTMGWNALERLLIGGLTSVQDDEDDMTDCGDDDDEWYDEDDIRHNSQSHNCPFHAEHWPVFMNRRLDVLSESVEQHLIRIFGMAPSLPLYSSIQTVTTRSNPTVQTQLQKLAEDAALTCSDSFIATIDIFSFEGKTEKVVALLDQGKHLLRPRDAPILQSAIASVGNNRLFRPRMLAFIEHELLDTVQTIRAALLSVFSGISNKERLAEVQGILRLQHGSTTRQDRVDRWIDAVAT
;
A
#
# COMPACT_ATOMS: atom_id res chain seq x y z
N MET A 1 -23.10 -0.24 83.73
CA MET A 1 -23.67 -0.76 82.46
C MET A 1 -24.32 0.43 81.77
N GLU A 2 -23.51 1.20 81.05
CA GLU A 2 -23.96 2.32 80.22
C GLU A 2 -23.82 1.88 78.76
N GLY A 3 -24.94 1.85 78.05
CA GLY A 3 -24.99 1.44 76.64
C GLY A 3 -24.62 2.60 75.74
N MET A 4 -23.48 2.48 75.04
CA MET A 4 -23.12 3.32 73.91
C MET A 4 -23.97 2.92 72.69
N GLN A 5 -24.77 3.87 72.19
CA GLN A 5 -25.45 3.78 70.91
C GLN A 5 -24.44 4.12 69.80
N ASN A 6 -24.05 3.12 69.00
CA ASN A 6 -23.39 3.34 67.71
C ASN A 6 -24.41 3.88 66.71
N THR A 7 -24.22 5.11 66.28
CA THR A 7 -24.94 5.71 65.14
C THR A 7 -24.10 5.49 63.88
N GLU A 8 -24.47 4.48 63.09
CA GLU A 8 -23.96 4.30 61.72
C GLU A 8 -24.49 5.43 60.83
N PHE A 9 -23.60 6.36 60.48
CA PHE A 9 -23.85 7.37 59.45
C PHE A 9 -23.60 6.73 58.08
N THR A 10 -24.62 6.10 57.51
CA THR A 10 -24.61 5.66 56.11
C THR A 10 -24.88 6.88 55.22
N MET A 11 -23.82 7.50 54.70
CA MET A 11 -23.94 8.47 53.62
C MET A 11 -24.41 7.75 52.35
N SER A 12 -25.71 7.90 52.05
CA SER A 12 -26.27 7.53 50.75
C SER A 12 -25.67 8.43 49.67
N VAL A 13 -24.83 7.85 48.81
CA VAL A 13 -24.31 8.52 47.62
C VAL A 13 -25.47 8.73 46.64
N PRO A 14 -25.81 9.98 46.27
CA PRO A 14 -26.95 10.24 45.40
C PRO A 14 -26.68 9.71 43.98
N HIS A 15 -27.67 9.01 43.42
CA HIS A 15 -27.67 8.35 42.11
C HIS A 15 -27.52 9.28 40.87
N ASN A 16 -27.17 10.57 41.05
CA ASN A 16 -27.10 11.58 39.99
C ASN A 16 -25.68 11.83 39.42
N SER A 17 -24.64 11.13 39.88
CA SER A 17 -23.24 11.38 39.48
C SER A 17 -22.93 11.14 37.99
N ARG A 18 -23.74 10.32 37.29
CA ARG A 18 -23.50 9.98 35.87
C ARG A 18 -23.69 11.15 34.89
N PHE A 19 -24.49 12.16 35.22
CA PHE A 19 -24.77 13.27 34.30
C PHE A 19 -23.66 14.33 34.28
N TYR A 20 -23.01 14.58 35.42
CA TYR A 20 -22.00 15.63 35.52
C TYR A 20 -20.66 15.27 34.86
N SER A 21 -20.25 13.99 34.92
CA SER A 21 -18.98 13.55 34.34
C SER A 21 -18.94 13.74 32.81
N SER A 22 -19.99 13.33 32.09
CA SER A 22 -20.04 13.48 30.63
C SER A 22 -20.12 14.94 30.17
N SER A 23 -20.79 15.80 30.95
CA SER A 23 -20.85 17.24 30.70
C SER A 23 -19.50 17.90 30.97
N PHE A 24 -18.85 17.53 32.08
CA PHE A 24 -17.53 18.03 32.45
C PHE A 24 -16.47 17.69 31.40
N THR A 25 -16.41 16.44 30.91
CA THR A 25 -15.45 16.05 29.86
C THR A 25 -15.65 16.87 28.59
N LYS A 26 -16.89 17.10 28.15
CA LYS A 26 -17.17 17.94 26.97
C LYS A 26 -16.71 19.38 27.14
N ILE A 27 -16.89 19.95 28.34
CA ILE A 27 -16.45 21.31 28.66
C ILE A 27 -14.92 21.34 28.71
N TYR A 28 -14.30 20.40 29.43
CA TYR A 28 -12.84 20.27 29.55
C TYR A 28 -12.17 20.15 28.18
N ASP A 29 -12.65 19.25 27.31
CA ASP A 29 -12.10 19.03 25.98
C ASP A 29 -12.28 20.24 25.04
N ALA A 30 -13.24 21.12 25.32
CA ALA A 30 -13.48 22.35 24.55
C ALA A 30 -12.63 23.53 25.01
N LEU A 31 -12.00 23.44 26.19
CA LEU A 31 -11.13 24.50 26.71
C LEU A 31 -9.78 24.52 25.97
N PRO A 32 -9.18 25.70 25.74
CA PRO A 32 -7.78 25.82 25.34
C PRO A 32 -6.84 25.15 26.35
N PRO A 33 -5.63 24.69 25.94
CA PRO A 33 -4.69 23.98 26.82
C PRO A 33 -4.33 24.76 28.10
N ASP A 34 -4.17 26.08 27.99
CA ASP A 34 -3.84 26.94 29.13
C ASP A 34 -4.99 26.98 30.15
N ALA A 35 -6.24 27.05 29.68
CA ALA A 35 -7.43 27.04 30.53
C ALA A 35 -7.72 25.64 31.11
N GLN A 36 -7.38 24.56 30.39
CA GLN A 36 -7.41 23.20 30.96
C GLN A 36 -6.42 23.05 32.12
N ARG A 37 -5.20 23.57 31.95
CA ARG A 37 -4.16 23.56 32.98
C ARG A 37 -4.58 24.41 34.17
N GLU A 38 -5.08 25.62 33.95
CA GLU A 38 -5.59 26.49 35.03
C GLU A 38 -6.76 25.83 35.79
N LEU A 39 -7.69 25.18 35.08
CA LEU A 39 -8.79 24.43 35.71
C LEU A 39 -8.28 23.26 36.55
N LEU A 40 -7.28 22.52 36.05
CA LEU A 40 -6.61 21.46 36.78
C LEU A 40 -5.92 21.98 38.04
N GLU A 41 -5.05 22.98 37.91
CA GLU A 41 -4.22 23.52 38.97
C GLU A 41 -5.01 24.29 40.03
N SER A 42 -5.98 25.11 39.62
CA SER A 42 -6.71 26.01 40.52
C SER A 42 -7.95 25.37 41.15
N HIS A 43 -8.55 24.38 40.47
CA HIS A 43 -9.83 23.82 40.90
C HIS A 43 -9.81 22.32 41.16
N LEU A 44 -9.18 21.50 40.31
CA LEU A 44 -9.23 20.04 40.48
C LEU A 44 -8.18 19.52 41.47
N ILE A 45 -6.93 19.98 41.38
CA ILE A 45 -5.84 19.54 42.26
C ILE A 45 -6.14 19.88 43.73
N PRO A 46 -6.61 21.09 44.09
CA PRO A 46 -6.97 21.39 45.49
C PRO A 46 -8.14 20.55 46.03
N LEU A 47 -8.99 20.00 45.14
CA LEU A 47 -10.05 19.06 45.55
C LEU A 47 -9.50 17.67 45.86
N LEU A 48 -8.38 17.27 45.24
CA LEU A 48 -7.67 16.03 45.58
C LEU A 48 -7.12 16.10 47.01
N ASP A 49 -6.56 17.24 47.41
CA ASP A 49 -6.03 17.44 48.77
C ASP A 49 -7.12 17.41 49.84
N ARG A 50 -8.35 17.81 49.49
CA ARG A 50 -9.50 17.83 50.42
C ARG A 50 -10.20 16.48 50.56
N THR A 51 -9.99 15.53 49.65
CA THR A 51 -10.76 14.27 49.60
C THR A 51 -10.13 13.10 50.37
N GLY A 52 -9.02 13.31 51.08
CA GLY A 52 -8.47 12.38 52.08
C GLY A 52 -8.03 11.01 51.54
N ILE A 53 -8.97 10.07 51.40
CA ILE A 53 -8.70 8.68 50.96
C ILE A 53 -8.61 8.59 49.43
N SER A 54 -9.42 9.36 48.70
CA SER A 54 -9.46 9.31 47.22
C SER A 54 -8.26 9.97 46.55
N GLY A 55 -7.59 10.93 47.21
CA GLY A 55 -6.39 11.58 46.69
C GLY A 55 -5.22 10.60 46.52
N LEU A 56 -4.97 9.75 47.54
CA LEU A 56 -3.92 8.73 47.48
C LEU A 56 -4.20 7.68 46.39
N GLU A 57 -5.47 7.27 46.22
CA GLU A 57 -5.87 6.37 45.13
C GLU A 57 -5.61 6.99 43.75
N ILE A 58 -5.94 8.27 43.57
CA ILE A 58 -5.72 9.00 42.32
C ILE A 58 -4.22 9.16 42.05
N VAL A 59 -3.43 9.50 43.06
CA VAL A 59 -1.96 9.55 42.94
C VAL A 59 -1.40 8.17 42.58
N ASN A 60 -1.87 7.09 43.23
CA ASN A 60 -1.44 5.74 42.89
C ASN A 60 -1.80 5.35 41.46
N VAL A 61 -2.98 5.76 40.96
CA VAL A 61 -3.37 5.57 39.56
C VAL A 61 -2.48 6.40 38.63
N ALA A 62 -2.22 7.67 38.95
CA ALA A 62 -1.33 8.53 38.19
C ALA A 62 0.10 7.99 38.13
N THR A 63 0.63 7.50 39.25
CA THR A 63 1.96 6.85 39.32
C THR A 63 1.99 5.57 38.50
N ARG A 64 0.94 4.74 38.54
CA ARG A 64 0.85 3.55 37.67
C ARG A 64 0.82 3.92 36.19
N LEU A 65 0.10 4.99 35.83
CA LEU A 65 0.08 5.51 34.46
C LEU A 65 1.45 6.05 34.05
N GLN A 66 2.10 6.84 34.90
CA GLN A 66 3.45 7.35 34.66
C GLN A 66 4.44 6.20 34.46
N ASN A 67 4.44 5.21 35.37
CA ASN A 67 5.31 4.04 35.29
C ASN A 67 5.07 3.22 34.02
N ARG A 68 3.83 3.16 33.53
CA ARG A 68 3.50 2.52 32.25
C ARG A 68 4.16 3.21 31.06
N PHE A 69 4.39 4.53 31.11
CA PHE A 69 5.04 5.29 30.04
C PHE A 69 6.53 5.54 30.29
N THR A 70 7.08 5.05 31.39
CA THR A 70 8.53 5.09 31.63
C THR A 70 9.25 4.31 30.53
N GLY A 71 10.28 4.93 29.94
CA GLY A 71 11.06 4.34 28.85
C GLY A 71 10.41 4.45 27.46
N MET A 72 9.26 5.12 27.33
CA MET A 72 8.65 5.36 26.03
C MET A 72 9.60 6.19 25.15
N PRO A 73 9.93 5.71 23.93
CA PRO A 73 10.76 6.47 23.01
C PRO A 73 10.12 7.81 22.65
N ASP A 74 10.95 8.85 22.53
CA ASP A 74 10.53 10.10 21.92
C ASP A 74 10.77 10.01 20.42
N LEU A 75 9.67 10.04 19.65
CA LEU A 75 9.73 9.93 18.20
C LEU A 75 10.41 11.13 17.54
N ASN A 76 10.50 12.29 18.22
CA ASN A 76 11.25 13.47 17.77
C ASN A 76 11.02 13.84 16.29
N TYR A 77 9.75 13.82 15.85
CA TYR A 77 9.36 13.97 14.44
C TYR A 77 10.07 15.13 13.71
N MET A 78 10.15 16.31 14.35
CA MET A 78 10.78 17.48 13.75
C MET A 78 12.30 17.29 13.57
N ALA A 79 12.99 16.85 14.62
CA ALA A 79 14.43 16.65 14.56
C ALA A 79 14.82 15.53 13.57
N LYS A 80 14.02 14.45 13.52
CA LYS A 80 14.20 13.39 12.53
C LYS A 80 13.89 13.86 11.09
N GLY A 81 12.91 14.74 10.92
CA GLY A 81 12.66 15.42 9.65
C GLY A 81 13.86 16.23 9.19
N ASP A 82 14.36 17.12 10.05
CA ASP A 82 15.52 17.97 9.74
C ASP A 82 16.77 17.13 9.42
N GLU A 83 17.02 16.06 10.16
CA GLU A 83 18.13 15.11 9.90
C GLU A 83 18.02 14.50 8.50
N LEU A 84 16.87 13.91 8.16
CA LEU A 84 16.65 13.24 6.89
C LEU A 84 16.66 14.22 5.70
N ASP A 85 16.08 15.40 5.88
CA ASP A 85 16.07 16.45 4.86
C ASP A 85 17.50 16.93 4.56
N ASN A 86 18.33 17.15 5.59
CA ASN A 86 19.74 17.49 5.41
C ASN A 86 20.50 16.38 4.65
N LEU A 87 20.30 15.11 5.00
CA LEU A 87 20.95 13.99 4.31
C LEU A 87 20.51 13.88 2.83
N ILE A 88 19.22 14.12 2.54
CA ILE A 88 18.71 14.16 1.17
C ILE A 88 19.32 15.33 0.39
N GLU A 89 19.40 16.53 0.99
CA GLU A 89 20.00 17.70 0.35
C GLU A 89 21.49 17.50 0.03
N GLU A 90 22.23 16.83 0.92
CA GLU A 90 23.61 16.43 0.66
C GLU A 90 23.71 15.39 -0.47
N LEU A 91 22.82 14.41 -0.50
CA LEU A 91 22.75 13.38 -1.54
C LEU A 91 22.46 13.99 -2.93
N ASP A 92 21.53 14.94 -2.99
CA ASP A 92 21.18 15.68 -4.21
C ASP A 92 22.29 16.63 -4.64
N SER A 93 22.99 17.24 -3.68
CA SER A 93 24.16 18.06 -3.96
C SER A 93 25.27 17.21 -4.57
N ASP A 94 25.58 16.04 -4.00
CA ASP A 94 26.58 15.11 -4.53
C ASP A 94 26.24 14.64 -5.96
N ALA A 95 24.95 14.35 -6.22
CA ALA A 95 24.47 13.98 -7.56
C ALA A 95 24.75 15.05 -8.64
N LYS A 96 24.82 16.33 -8.26
CA LYS A 96 25.17 17.44 -9.18
C LYS A 96 26.68 17.54 -9.43
N HIS A 97 27.51 17.03 -8.51
CA HIS A 97 28.98 17.11 -8.58
C HIS A 97 29.64 15.89 -9.25
N VAL A 98 28.86 14.94 -9.78
CA VAL A 98 29.29 13.66 -10.39
C VAL A 98 30.33 13.80 -11.53
N PHE A 99 30.59 15.01 -12.05
CA PHE A 99 31.72 15.27 -12.95
C PHE A 99 33.10 15.17 -12.28
N LEU A 100 33.16 15.24 -10.95
CA LEU A 100 34.37 15.01 -10.16
C LEU A 100 34.34 13.58 -9.61
N LYS A 101 35.49 12.91 -9.59
CA LYS A 101 35.69 11.45 -9.49
C LYS A 101 35.31 10.82 -8.13
N GLU A 102 34.53 11.50 -7.30
CA GLU A 102 34.20 11.13 -5.91
C GLU A 102 32.87 10.37 -5.84
N ARG A 103 32.88 9.07 -6.17
CA ARG A 103 31.68 8.21 -6.04
C ARG A 103 31.39 7.69 -4.62
N PHE A 104 32.34 7.85 -3.69
CA PHE A 104 32.30 7.17 -2.40
C PHE A 104 31.30 7.78 -1.40
N ARG A 105 30.99 9.08 -1.50
CA ARG A 105 30.11 9.77 -0.54
C ARG A 105 28.63 9.40 -0.71
N ARG A 106 28.18 9.11 -1.94
CA ARG A 106 26.79 8.73 -2.23
C ARG A 106 26.35 7.47 -1.49
N GLU A 107 27.19 6.45 -1.47
CA GLU A 107 26.86 5.16 -0.83
C GLU A 107 26.82 5.30 0.70
N GLU A 108 27.70 6.12 1.26
CA GLU A 108 27.72 6.45 2.68
C GLU A 108 26.44 7.20 3.10
N LEU A 109 26.07 8.27 2.39
CA LEU A 109 24.84 9.02 2.65
C LEU A 109 23.58 8.15 2.53
N LEU A 110 23.52 7.28 1.52
CA LEU A 110 22.40 6.34 1.39
C LEU A 110 22.33 5.37 2.57
N THR A 111 23.48 4.89 3.04
CA THR A 111 23.56 3.97 4.18
C THR A 111 23.12 4.68 5.46
N GLU A 112 23.60 5.90 5.68
CA GLU A 112 23.23 6.73 6.84
C GLU A 112 21.71 7.03 6.89
N ILE A 113 21.11 7.38 5.74
CA ILE A 113 19.65 7.55 5.64
C ILE A 113 18.95 6.24 6.03
N MET A 114 19.38 5.10 5.48
CA MET A 114 18.72 3.83 5.76
C MET A 114 18.90 3.39 7.21
N ASP A 115 20.08 3.55 7.80
CA ASP A 115 20.36 3.25 9.22
C ASP A 115 19.48 4.10 10.14
N SER A 116 19.38 5.42 9.86
CA SER A 116 18.51 6.33 10.60
C SER A 116 17.04 5.89 10.54
N LEU A 117 16.56 5.44 9.36
CA LEU A 117 15.22 4.88 9.22
C LEU A 117 15.06 3.54 9.96
N CYS A 118 16.04 2.65 9.89
CA CYS A 118 16.00 1.32 10.53
C CYS A 118 15.84 1.44 12.05
N ASP A 119 16.64 2.29 12.69
CA ASP A 119 16.58 2.52 14.13
C ASP A 119 15.23 3.11 14.55
N TRP A 120 14.69 4.02 13.74
CA TRP A 120 13.44 4.70 14.05
C TRP A 120 12.22 3.77 13.99
N MET A 121 12.25 2.71 13.17
CA MET A 121 11.12 1.77 13.06
C MET A 121 10.81 1.08 14.39
N ASN A 122 11.83 0.69 15.14
CA ASN A 122 11.63 0.05 16.44
C ASN A 122 11.00 1.00 17.45
N ASP A 123 11.40 2.27 17.45
CA ASP A 123 10.85 3.28 18.35
C ASP A 123 9.39 3.62 18.02
N ILE A 124 9.07 3.78 16.74
CA ILE A 124 7.69 3.97 16.26
C ILE A 124 6.83 2.77 16.67
N TRP A 125 7.31 1.55 16.41
CA TRP A 125 6.58 0.33 16.75
C TRP A 125 6.33 0.22 18.26
N SER A 126 7.35 0.45 19.10
CA SER A 126 7.20 0.45 20.55
C SER A 126 6.11 1.42 21.03
N VAL A 127 6.12 2.67 20.53
CA VAL A 127 5.13 3.68 20.92
C VAL A 127 3.70 3.24 20.62
N VAL A 128 3.45 2.61 19.48
CA VAL A 128 2.09 2.22 19.06
C VAL A 128 1.65 0.87 19.62
N TYR A 129 2.55 -0.11 19.67
CA TYR A 129 2.22 -1.49 20.04
C TYR A 129 2.33 -1.74 21.54
N GLU A 130 3.45 -1.33 22.15
CA GLU A 130 3.72 -1.55 23.58
C GLU A 130 3.01 -0.49 24.44
N TYR A 131 3.25 0.79 24.12
CA TYR A 131 2.72 1.90 24.91
C TYR A 131 1.27 2.26 24.55
N LYS A 132 0.85 1.95 23.31
CA LYS A 132 -0.54 2.10 22.82
C LYS A 132 -1.01 3.56 22.85
N THR A 133 -0.14 4.46 22.40
CA THR A 133 -0.38 5.90 22.41
C THR A 133 0.19 6.57 21.15
N ASN A 134 -0.04 7.88 21.01
CA ASN A 134 0.54 8.71 19.95
C ASN A 134 0.35 8.19 18.51
N PHE A 135 -0.73 7.46 18.24
CA PHE A 135 -1.00 6.84 16.95
C PHE A 135 -0.92 7.81 15.76
N GLU A 136 -1.42 9.05 15.92
CA GLU A 136 -1.35 10.06 14.87
C GLU A 136 0.09 10.55 14.60
N LEU A 137 0.87 10.74 15.66
CA LEU A 137 2.28 11.13 15.53
C LEU A 137 3.10 10.00 14.90
N ALA A 138 2.91 8.77 15.35
CA ALA A 138 3.54 7.59 14.77
C ALA A 138 3.19 7.42 13.28
N HIS A 139 1.93 7.63 12.89
CA HIS A 139 1.52 7.63 11.49
C HIS A 139 2.24 8.72 10.68
N LYS A 140 2.38 9.95 11.21
CA LYS A 140 3.15 11.03 10.57
C LYS A 140 4.63 10.66 10.40
N CYS A 141 5.23 10.01 11.39
CA CYS A 141 6.61 9.53 11.33
C CYS A 141 6.79 8.47 10.22
N LEU A 142 5.89 7.49 10.12
CA LEU A 142 5.90 6.49 9.06
C LEU A 142 5.70 7.11 7.67
N ARG A 143 4.85 8.13 7.56
CA ARG A 143 4.65 8.86 6.28
C ARG A 143 5.91 9.61 5.87
N LEU A 144 6.60 10.25 6.81
CA LEU A 144 7.89 10.89 6.55
C LEU A 144 8.91 9.86 6.07
N ALA A 145 9.07 8.75 6.80
CA ALA A 145 9.96 7.66 6.40
C ALA A 145 9.65 7.10 5.00
N ALA A 146 8.37 6.93 4.66
CA ALA A 146 7.95 6.50 3.32
C ALA A 146 8.27 7.54 2.23
N THR A 147 8.10 8.84 2.52
CA THR A 147 8.42 9.93 1.59
C THR A 147 9.93 10.02 1.34
N THR A 148 10.73 9.91 2.40
CA THR A 148 12.20 9.80 2.35
C THR A 148 12.60 8.62 1.48
N LEU A 149 12.00 7.45 1.70
CA LEU A 149 12.27 6.25 0.91
C LEU A 149 11.94 6.44 -0.59
N THR A 150 10.79 7.02 -0.91
CA THR A 150 10.39 7.31 -2.30
C THR A 150 11.37 8.29 -2.96
N THR A 151 11.85 9.29 -2.21
CA THR A 151 12.84 10.26 -2.70
C THR A 151 14.17 9.59 -3.01
N VAL A 152 14.68 8.77 -2.08
CA VAL A 152 15.93 8.02 -2.23
C VAL A 152 15.88 7.04 -3.40
N THR A 153 14.76 6.33 -3.57
CA THR A 153 14.61 5.31 -4.61
C THR A 153 14.23 5.88 -5.99
N GLY A 154 13.54 7.02 -6.02
CA GLY A 154 13.09 7.70 -7.24
C GLY A 154 14.09 8.70 -7.83
N GLY A 155 14.86 9.39 -6.99
CA GLY A 155 15.72 10.53 -7.37
C GLY A 155 17.04 10.19 -8.07
N ALA A 156 17.32 8.92 -8.37
CA ALA A 156 18.63 8.50 -8.86
C ALA A 156 18.88 8.92 -10.33
N VAL A 157 19.53 10.07 -10.53
CA VAL A 157 20.32 10.37 -11.72
C VAL A 157 21.61 9.53 -11.66
N GLY A 158 21.58 8.30 -12.18
CA GLY A 158 22.75 7.39 -12.17
C GLY A 158 22.42 5.89 -12.18
N CYS A 159 23.43 5.04 -11.94
CA CYS A 159 23.24 3.59 -11.75
C CYS A 159 22.40 3.37 -10.49
N LYS A 160 21.27 2.65 -10.58
CA LYS A 160 20.45 2.25 -9.42
C LYS A 160 21.07 1.14 -8.58
N CYS A 161 22.31 0.77 -8.89
CA CYS A 161 22.97 -0.44 -8.46
C CYS A 161 23.25 -0.46 -6.96
N SER A 162 23.68 0.66 -6.38
CA SER A 162 23.87 0.81 -4.93
C SER A 162 22.54 0.75 -4.17
N VAL A 163 21.48 1.35 -4.72
CA VAL A 163 20.13 1.34 -4.10
C VAL A 163 19.48 -0.06 -4.16
N LEU A 164 19.67 -0.79 -5.27
CA LEU A 164 19.07 -2.10 -5.46
C LEU A 164 19.78 -3.22 -4.69
N ASN A 165 21.09 -3.08 -4.42
CA ASN A 165 21.89 -4.13 -3.77
C ASN A 165 22.31 -3.80 -2.33
N MET A 166 21.82 -2.70 -1.76
CA MET A 166 22.12 -2.31 -0.38
C MET A 166 21.56 -3.33 0.61
N PRO A 167 22.39 -3.98 1.45
CA PRO A 167 21.90 -4.84 2.51
C PRO A 167 21.26 -3.98 3.61
N ILE A 168 20.07 -4.36 4.05
CA ILE A 168 19.33 -3.66 5.11
C ILE A 168 18.91 -4.68 6.16
N SER A 169 19.23 -4.39 7.41
CA SER A 169 18.88 -5.23 8.55
C SER A 169 18.07 -4.42 9.55
N VAL A 170 16.81 -4.81 9.78
CA VAL A 170 15.96 -4.19 10.80
C VAL A 170 15.60 -5.23 11.83
N VAL A 171 15.78 -4.90 13.11
CA VAL A 171 15.41 -5.78 14.22
C VAL A 171 14.46 -5.05 15.15
N ILE A 172 13.20 -5.48 15.18
CA ILE A 172 12.18 -5.00 16.11
C ILE A 172 12.28 -5.83 17.39
N LYS A 173 12.49 -5.14 18.52
CA LYS A 173 12.69 -5.78 19.83
C LYS A 173 11.71 -5.22 20.85
N ASP A 174 11.19 -6.10 21.68
CA ASP A 174 10.41 -5.70 22.84
C ASP A 174 11.32 -4.93 23.82
N LYS A 175 10.88 -3.75 24.27
CA LYS A 175 11.72 -2.88 25.12
C LYS A 175 11.90 -3.44 26.53
N ASN A 176 10.89 -4.16 27.05
CA ASN A 176 10.90 -4.72 28.40
C ASN A 176 11.69 -6.02 28.48
N THR A 177 11.44 -6.94 27.54
CA THR A 177 12.06 -8.27 27.55
C THR A 177 13.35 -8.33 26.75
N ARG A 178 13.61 -7.34 25.87
CA ARG A 178 14.72 -7.32 24.89
C ARG A 178 14.67 -8.46 23.87
N ARG A 179 13.59 -9.25 23.84
CA ARG A 179 13.36 -10.32 22.89
C ARG A 179 13.14 -9.74 21.50
N THR A 180 13.74 -10.35 20.49
CA THR A 180 13.45 -10.05 19.09
C THR A 180 12.02 -10.48 18.75
N ILE A 181 11.22 -9.54 18.26
CA ILE A 181 9.84 -9.78 17.82
C ILE A 181 9.83 -10.12 16.33
N LYS A 182 10.58 -9.36 15.53
CA LYS A 182 10.73 -9.62 14.10
C LYS A 182 12.07 -9.06 13.63
N SER A 183 12.80 -9.84 12.85
CA SER A 183 13.95 -9.40 12.08
C SER A 183 13.59 -9.35 10.59
N PHE A 184 14.20 -8.42 9.88
CA PHE A 184 14.10 -8.28 8.44
C PHE A 184 15.52 -8.22 7.88
N HIS A 185 15.82 -9.10 6.93
CA HIS A 185 17.06 -9.07 6.16
C HIS A 185 16.71 -8.85 4.70
N LEU A 186 16.90 -7.61 4.24
CA LEU A 186 16.42 -7.15 2.94
C LEU A 186 17.59 -6.76 2.06
N ILE A 187 17.45 -6.98 0.75
CA ILE A 187 18.39 -6.49 -0.25
C ILE A 187 17.70 -5.40 -1.05
N GLY A 188 18.27 -4.20 -1.00
CA GLY A 188 17.83 -3.01 -1.70
C GLY A 188 16.87 -2.13 -0.89
N ALA A 189 17.10 -0.81 -0.95
CA ALA A 189 16.34 0.18 -0.18
C ALA A 189 14.83 0.13 -0.45
N HIS A 190 14.42 -0.08 -1.71
CA HIS A 190 13.01 -0.20 -2.10
C HIS A 190 12.24 -1.28 -1.31
N ASN A 191 12.92 -2.32 -0.83
CA ASN A 191 12.29 -3.38 -0.03
C ASN A 191 12.03 -2.96 1.43
N PHE A 192 12.60 -1.85 1.91
CA PHE A 192 12.28 -1.28 3.21
C PHE A 192 10.79 -0.91 3.35
N SER A 193 10.08 -0.73 2.22
CA SER A 193 8.62 -0.64 2.19
C SER A 193 7.92 -1.77 2.94
N ARG A 194 8.50 -2.97 2.98
CA ARG A 194 7.99 -4.12 3.74
C ARG A 194 7.96 -3.84 5.25
N VAL A 195 9.03 -3.25 5.79
CA VAL A 195 9.15 -2.89 7.21
C VAL A 195 8.12 -1.83 7.58
N LEU A 196 8.00 -0.78 6.75
CA LEU A 196 7.03 0.31 6.97
C LEU A 196 5.60 -0.22 7.03
N LEU A 197 5.21 -1.06 6.06
CA LEU A 197 3.88 -1.65 6.01
C LEU A 197 3.63 -2.62 7.18
N TRP A 198 4.63 -3.38 7.61
CA TRP A 198 4.53 -4.21 8.79
C TRP A 198 4.27 -3.38 10.06
N VAL A 199 4.98 -2.27 10.27
CA VAL A 199 4.76 -1.37 11.42
C VAL A 199 3.41 -0.66 11.33
N TRP A 200 2.98 -0.21 10.14
CA TRP A 200 1.64 0.37 9.97
C TRP A 200 0.54 -0.64 10.29
N ARG A 201 0.70 -1.92 9.92
CA ARG A 201 -0.28 -2.97 10.24
C ARG A 201 -0.49 -3.06 11.75
N ASP A 202 0.60 -3.14 12.51
CA ASP A 202 0.57 -3.19 13.98
C ASP A 202 0.03 -1.89 14.60
N LEU A 203 0.32 -0.73 14.00
CA LEU A 203 -0.27 0.55 14.38
C LEU A 203 -1.79 0.51 14.26
N PHE A 204 -2.33 0.07 13.13
CA PHE A 204 -3.78 0.02 12.91
C PHE A 204 -4.47 -0.97 13.83
N LEU A 205 -3.91 -2.16 14.02
CA LEU A 205 -4.48 -3.17 14.92
C LEU A 205 -4.47 -2.69 16.38
N SER A 206 -3.38 -2.05 16.81
CA SER A 206 -3.27 -1.44 18.15
C SER A 206 -4.25 -0.29 18.32
N LEU A 207 -4.41 0.57 17.30
CA LEU A 207 -5.37 1.66 17.28
C LEU A 207 -6.82 1.16 17.33
N LEU A 208 -7.16 0.09 16.59
CA LEU A 208 -8.48 -0.54 16.63
C LEU A 208 -8.76 -1.20 17.97
N ALA A 209 -7.75 -1.81 18.60
CA ALA A 209 -7.89 -2.48 19.88
C ALA A 209 -7.96 -1.53 21.08
N HIS A 210 -7.14 -0.47 21.08
CA HIS A 210 -6.89 0.37 22.26
C HIS A 210 -7.16 1.85 22.05
N GLY A 211 -7.27 2.32 20.81
CA GLY A 211 -7.56 3.71 20.50
C GLY A 211 -8.96 4.14 20.93
N THR A 212 -9.11 5.44 21.13
CA THR A 212 -10.43 6.07 21.32
C THR A 212 -11.22 6.06 20.02
N GLU A 213 -12.56 6.15 20.11
CA GLU A 213 -13.42 6.25 18.91
C GLU A 213 -13.08 7.46 18.03
N ARG A 214 -12.62 8.56 18.64
CA ARG A 214 -12.14 9.73 17.89
C ARG A 214 -10.90 9.40 17.05
N GLN A 215 -9.96 8.64 17.60
CA GLN A 215 -8.75 8.23 16.89
C GLN A 215 -9.06 7.18 15.81
N LYS A 216 -9.94 6.20 16.08
CA LYS A 216 -10.36 5.21 15.08
C LYS A 216 -11.00 5.84 13.85
N LYS A 217 -11.75 6.94 14.01
CA LYS A 217 -12.30 7.72 12.89
C LYS A 217 -11.25 8.34 11.96
N GLN A 218 -9.97 8.37 12.35
CA GLN A 218 -8.87 8.82 11.49
C GLN A 218 -8.37 7.75 10.53
N ILE A 219 -8.72 6.47 10.73
CA ILE A 219 -8.23 5.35 9.90
C ILE A 219 -8.44 5.59 8.40
N PRO A 220 -9.62 6.01 7.90
CA PRO A 220 -9.81 6.27 6.47
C PRO A 220 -8.86 7.33 5.91
N LYS A 221 -8.55 8.36 6.70
CA LYS A 221 -7.58 9.39 6.31
C LYS A 221 -6.15 8.82 6.26
N MET A 222 -5.77 8.04 7.27
CA MET A 222 -4.45 7.38 7.31
C MET A 222 -4.25 6.39 6.16
N LEU A 223 -5.30 5.68 5.72
CA LEU A 223 -5.24 4.82 4.53
C LEU A 223 -5.06 5.65 3.24
N ALA A 224 -5.74 6.81 3.14
CA ALA A 224 -5.53 7.75 2.03
C ALA A 224 -4.08 8.27 2.00
N ASP A 225 -3.53 8.64 3.17
CA ASP A 225 -2.14 9.09 3.28
C ASP A 225 -1.13 8.02 2.80
N ILE A 226 -1.41 6.72 3.04
CA ILE A 226 -0.58 5.60 2.54
C ILE A 226 -0.73 5.45 1.03
N GLU A 227 -1.96 5.50 0.51
CA GLU A 227 -2.23 5.47 -0.94
C GLU A 227 -1.47 6.59 -1.67
N ASP A 228 -1.55 7.82 -1.16
CA ASP A 228 -0.90 8.99 -1.76
C ASP A 228 0.63 8.85 -1.79
N THR A 229 1.22 8.17 -0.79
CA THR A 229 2.68 8.08 -0.63
C THR A 229 3.27 6.85 -1.33
N MET A 230 2.57 5.71 -1.31
CA MET A 230 3.10 4.40 -1.74
C MET A 230 2.25 3.68 -2.79
N GLY A 231 1.10 4.26 -3.18
CA GLY A 231 0.15 3.66 -4.10
C GLY A 231 -0.87 2.74 -3.41
N TRP A 232 -1.99 2.49 -4.10
CA TRP A 232 -3.09 1.67 -3.58
C TRP A 232 -2.68 0.21 -3.31
N ASN A 233 -1.70 -0.32 -4.04
CA ASN A 233 -1.18 -1.68 -3.87
C ASN A 233 -0.49 -1.86 -2.50
N ALA A 234 0.00 -0.78 -1.90
CA ALA A 234 0.54 -0.81 -0.55
C ALA A 234 -0.53 -1.18 0.49
N LEU A 235 -1.82 -0.90 0.24
CA LEU A 235 -2.92 -1.20 1.16
C LEU A 235 -3.26 -2.69 1.21
N GLU A 236 -3.13 -3.42 0.10
CA GLU A 236 -3.22 -4.89 0.11
C GLU A 236 -2.02 -5.48 0.87
N ARG A 237 -0.81 -5.04 0.51
CA ARG A 237 0.43 -5.48 1.14
C ARG A 237 0.45 -5.19 2.64
N LEU A 238 -0.16 -4.09 3.08
CA LEU A 238 -0.34 -3.73 4.49
C LEU A 238 -0.94 -4.89 5.29
N LEU A 239 -1.95 -5.58 4.76
CA LEU A 239 -2.64 -6.65 5.50
C LEU A 239 -1.77 -7.90 5.68
N ILE A 240 -0.91 -8.18 4.70
CA ILE A 240 0.06 -9.30 4.71
C ILE A 240 1.44 -8.87 5.22
N GLY A 241 1.52 -7.77 6.00
CA GLY A 241 2.76 -7.37 6.67
C GLY A 241 3.86 -6.92 5.70
N GLY A 242 3.48 -6.37 4.56
CA GLY A 242 4.38 -5.80 3.56
C GLY A 242 4.91 -6.78 2.52
N LEU A 243 4.53 -8.05 2.58
CA LEU A 243 4.87 -9.06 1.57
C LEU A 243 4.35 -8.69 0.18
N THR A 244 5.05 -9.09 -0.87
CA THR A 244 4.65 -8.87 -2.28
C THR A 244 3.74 -9.98 -2.80
N SER A 245 3.94 -11.21 -2.32
CA SER A 245 3.11 -12.38 -2.60
C SER A 245 3.07 -13.27 -1.36
N VAL A 246 2.00 -14.07 -1.21
CA VAL A 246 1.89 -15.12 -0.19
C VAL A 246 2.96 -16.22 -0.35
N GLN A 247 3.62 -16.28 -1.51
CA GLN A 247 4.63 -17.28 -1.83
C GLN A 247 6.08 -16.80 -1.60
N ASP A 248 6.31 -15.53 -1.26
CA ASP A 248 7.66 -14.96 -1.14
C ASP A 248 8.33 -15.25 0.23
N ASP A 249 7.69 -16.03 1.11
CA ASP A 249 8.15 -16.30 2.48
C ASP A 249 9.28 -17.35 2.59
N GLU A 250 9.75 -17.94 1.49
CA GLU A 250 10.79 -18.98 1.55
C GLU A 250 12.18 -18.44 1.92
N ASP A 251 12.47 -17.17 1.66
CA ASP A 251 13.81 -16.58 1.90
C ASP A 251 13.97 -15.93 3.29
N ASP A 252 12.89 -15.82 4.08
CA ASP A 252 12.88 -15.14 5.39
C ASP A 252 12.69 -16.12 6.56
N MET A 253 12.94 -17.42 6.31
CA MET A 253 13.05 -18.45 7.35
C MET A 253 14.34 -18.20 8.13
N THR A 254 14.28 -17.24 9.05
CA THR A 254 15.27 -17.08 10.11
C THR A 254 15.34 -18.39 10.89
N ASP A 255 16.39 -19.15 10.60
CA ASP A 255 16.98 -20.12 11.50
C ASP A 255 17.39 -19.38 12.78
N CYS A 256 16.42 -19.18 13.67
CA CYS A 256 16.67 -18.77 15.05
C CYS A 256 17.27 -19.98 15.79
N GLY A 257 18.41 -20.47 15.32
CA GLY A 257 19.28 -21.35 16.06
C GLY A 257 19.92 -20.56 17.20
N ASP A 258 19.37 -20.72 18.41
CA ASP A 258 20.12 -20.98 19.64
C ASP A 258 19.10 -21.01 20.81
N ASP A 259 18.68 -22.20 21.18
CA ASP A 259 18.54 -22.58 22.60
C ASP A 259 18.76 -24.10 22.65
N ASP A 260 20.04 -24.45 22.72
CA ASP A 260 20.50 -25.74 23.22
C ASP A 260 19.86 -26.02 24.59
N ASP A 261 19.39 -27.27 24.76
CA ASP A 261 19.07 -27.93 26.03
C ASP A 261 17.77 -27.56 26.78
N GLU A 262 16.60 -27.93 26.22
CA GLU A 262 15.43 -28.29 27.04
C GLU A 262 15.04 -29.77 26.84
N TRP A 263 15.75 -30.63 27.57
CA TRP A 263 15.36 -32.03 27.79
C TRP A 263 14.20 -32.09 28.79
N TYR A 264 12.96 -32.06 28.32
CA TYR A 264 11.80 -32.44 29.17
C TYR A 264 10.81 -33.36 28.46
N ASP A 265 10.78 -34.58 28.99
CA ASP A 265 9.69 -35.54 29.11
C ASP A 265 8.83 -35.86 27.88
N GLU A 266 9.17 -37.02 27.31
CA GLU A 266 8.25 -37.94 26.64
C GLU A 266 7.03 -38.18 27.56
N ASP A 267 5.88 -37.54 27.29
CA ASP A 267 4.52 -38.11 27.44
C ASP A 267 3.39 -37.06 27.52
N ASP A 268 3.42 -35.95 26.76
CA ASP A 268 2.24 -35.06 26.66
C ASP A 268 1.74 -34.83 25.21
N ILE A 269 0.83 -35.73 24.82
CA ILE A 269 -0.41 -35.48 24.08
C ILE A 269 -0.37 -34.34 23.02
N ARG A 270 -0.02 -34.73 21.79
CA ARG A 270 -0.79 -34.49 20.53
C ARG A 270 -1.63 -33.21 20.38
N HIS A 271 -1.16 -32.04 20.81
CA HIS A 271 -1.62 -30.79 20.23
C HIS A 271 -0.73 -30.48 19.03
N ASN A 272 -1.20 -30.97 17.87
CA ASN A 272 -0.71 -30.64 16.54
C ASN A 272 -0.95 -29.14 16.30
N SER A 273 -0.22 -28.29 17.01
CA SER A 273 -0.10 -26.85 16.82
C SER A 273 0.75 -26.66 15.56
N GLN A 274 0.23 -27.12 14.43
CA GLN A 274 0.58 -26.54 13.15
C GLN A 274 0.20 -25.07 13.27
N SER A 275 1.13 -24.27 13.79
CA SER A 275 1.20 -22.85 13.57
C SER A 275 1.22 -22.69 12.06
N HIS A 276 0.03 -22.62 11.47
CA HIS A 276 -0.09 -22.27 10.09
C HIS A 276 0.43 -20.84 10.02
N ASN A 277 1.65 -20.67 9.50
CA ASN A 277 2.22 -19.38 9.11
C ASN A 277 1.26 -18.76 8.10
N CYS A 278 0.24 -18.09 8.62
CA CYS A 278 -0.73 -17.37 7.86
C CYS A 278 -0.14 -15.98 7.66
N PRO A 279 0.06 -15.49 6.43
CA PRO A 279 0.71 -14.20 6.17
C PRO A 279 -0.06 -13.02 6.81
N PHE A 280 -1.34 -13.24 7.11
CA PHE A 280 -2.23 -12.29 7.74
C PHE A 280 -2.08 -12.19 9.26
N HIS A 281 -1.49 -13.19 9.93
CA HIS A 281 -1.32 -13.24 11.38
C HIS A 281 0.15 -13.11 11.77
N ALA A 282 0.42 -12.54 12.93
CA ALA A 282 1.76 -12.52 13.50
C ALA A 282 1.77 -13.22 14.86
N GLU A 283 2.87 -13.91 15.17
CA GLU A 283 2.99 -14.73 16.39
C GLU A 283 2.91 -13.89 17.67
N HIS A 284 3.41 -12.66 17.63
CA HIS A 284 3.43 -11.75 18.78
C HIS A 284 2.07 -11.12 19.08
N TRP A 285 1.08 -11.31 18.19
CA TRP A 285 -0.25 -10.74 18.39
C TRP A 285 -1.06 -11.55 19.40
N PRO A 286 -1.63 -10.90 20.43
CA PRO A 286 -2.60 -11.56 21.28
C PRO A 286 -3.90 -11.83 20.51
N VAL A 287 -4.65 -12.87 20.89
CA VAL A 287 -5.87 -13.33 20.21
C VAL A 287 -6.89 -12.21 19.93
N PHE A 288 -6.99 -11.20 20.81
CA PHE A 288 -7.92 -10.09 20.61
C PHE A 288 -7.50 -9.14 19.48
N MET A 289 -6.20 -9.02 19.16
CA MET A 289 -5.73 -8.24 18.01
C MET A 289 -6.06 -8.95 16.70
N ASN A 290 -5.96 -10.28 16.64
CA ASN A 290 -6.37 -11.07 15.47
C ASN A 290 -7.83 -10.80 15.08
N ARG A 291 -8.72 -10.61 16.08
CA ARG A 291 -10.12 -10.25 15.85
C ARG A 291 -10.32 -8.84 15.27
N ARG A 292 -9.31 -7.98 15.32
CA ARG A 292 -9.34 -6.63 14.71
C ARG A 292 -8.91 -6.65 13.26
N LEU A 293 -8.28 -7.73 12.80
CA LEU A 293 -7.88 -7.87 11.41
C LEU A 293 -9.07 -7.78 10.46
N ASP A 294 -10.19 -8.45 10.77
CA ASP A 294 -11.42 -8.37 9.96
C ASP A 294 -11.89 -6.91 9.78
N VAL A 295 -11.81 -6.10 10.84
CA VAL A 295 -12.21 -4.67 10.81
C VAL A 295 -11.25 -3.83 9.99
N LEU A 296 -9.95 -4.13 10.07
CA LEU A 296 -8.93 -3.47 9.25
C LEU A 296 -9.09 -3.84 7.77
N SER A 297 -9.26 -5.13 7.46
CA SER A 297 -9.51 -5.62 6.10
C SER A 297 -10.75 -4.98 5.50
N GLU A 298 -11.86 -4.87 6.25
CA GLU A 298 -13.07 -4.17 5.79
C GLU A 298 -12.80 -2.69 5.50
N SER A 299 -12.00 -2.02 6.35
CA SER A 299 -11.63 -0.61 6.13
C SER A 299 -10.77 -0.42 4.87
N VAL A 300 -9.83 -1.34 4.64
CA VAL A 300 -8.99 -1.34 3.42
C VAL A 300 -9.84 -1.66 2.19
N GLU A 301 -10.69 -2.68 2.25
CA GLU A 301 -11.60 -3.07 1.17
C GLU A 301 -12.49 -1.90 0.75
N GLN A 302 -13.16 -1.23 1.70
CA GLN A 302 -14.00 -0.06 1.42
C GLN A 302 -13.22 1.07 0.76
N HIS A 303 -11.97 1.29 1.19
CA HIS A 303 -11.09 2.30 0.60
C HIS A 303 -10.70 1.95 -0.83
N LEU A 304 -10.29 0.70 -1.09
CA LEU A 304 -9.94 0.22 -2.42
C LEU A 304 -11.14 0.21 -3.38
N ILE A 305 -12.34 -0.17 -2.92
CA ILE A 305 -13.58 -0.08 -3.71
C ILE A 305 -13.86 1.38 -4.13
N ARG A 306 -13.63 2.35 -3.24
CA ARG A 306 -13.77 3.77 -3.56
C ARG A 306 -12.79 4.21 -4.65
N ILE A 307 -11.53 3.78 -4.58
CA ILE A 307 -10.53 4.05 -5.63
C ILE A 307 -10.96 3.42 -6.95
N PHE A 308 -11.41 2.16 -6.91
CA PHE A 308 -11.87 1.42 -8.07
C PHE A 308 -13.04 2.10 -8.77
N GLY A 309 -13.96 2.70 -8.00
CA GLY A 309 -15.06 3.49 -8.54
C GLY A 309 -14.63 4.76 -9.28
N MET A 310 -13.43 5.29 -9.01
CA MET A 310 -12.86 6.45 -9.71
C MET A 310 -12.01 6.05 -10.92
N ALA A 311 -11.20 5.00 -10.77
CA ALA A 311 -10.26 4.53 -11.79
C ALA A 311 -10.20 3.00 -11.77
N PRO A 312 -11.15 2.31 -12.44
CA PRO A 312 -11.16 0.85 -12.47
C PRO A 312 -9.92 0.33 -13.19
N SER A 313 -9.37 -0.79 -12.72
CA SER A 313 -8.29 -1.52 -13.39
C SER A 313 -8.31 -2.99 -12.97
N LEU A 314 -7.83 -3.90 -13.83
CA LEU A 314 -7.74 -5.32 -13.50
C LEU A 314 -6.85 -5.60 -12.27
N PRO A 315 -5.65 -4.99 -12.11
CA PRO A 315 -4.83 -5.21 -10.93
C PRO A 315 -5.53 -4.79 -9.62
N LEU A 316 -6.22 -3.65 -9.61
CA LEU A 316 -6.98 -3.19 -8.44
C LEU A 316 -8.17 -4.09 -8.17
N TYR A 317 -8.86 -4.57 -9.21
CA TYR A 317 -9.94 -5.55 -9.08
C TYR A 317 -9.44 -6.84 -8.41
N SER A 318 -8.34 -7.42 -8.88
CA SER A 318 -7.74 -8.62 -8.29
C SER A 318 -7.27 -8.38 -6.85
N SER A 319 -6.67 -7.22 -6.58
CA SER A 319 -6.24 -6.82 -5.24
C SER A 319 -7.41 -6.78 -4.24
N ILE A 320 -8.54 -6.17 -4.63
CA ILE A 320 -9.76 -6.15 -3.79
C ILE A 320 -10.25 -7.58 -3.54
N GLN A 321 -10.23 -8.45 -4.56
CA GLN A 321 -10.60 -9.86 -4.38
C GLN A 321 -9.67 -10.59 -3.40
N THR A 322 -8.36 -10.32 -3.42
CA THR A 322 -7.40 -10.89 -2.46
C THR A 322 -7.65 -10.40 -1.03
N VAL A 323 -7.91 -9.10 -0.86
CA VAL A 323 -8.16 -8.47 0.45
C VAL A 323 -9.49 -8.91 1.07
N THR A 324 -10.47 -9.28 0.24
CA THR A 324 -11.78 -9.75 0.69
C THR A 324 -11.63 -11.10 1.39
N THR A 325 -11.40 -11.08 2.72
CA THR A 325 -11.05 -12.24 3.57
C THR A 325 -12.05 -13.39 3.53
N ARG A 326 -13.29 -13.13 3.09
CA ARG A 326 -14.33 -14.13 2.89
C ARG A 326 -14.83 -13.93 1.49
N SER A 327 -14.40 -14.74 0.52
CA SER A 327 -14.87 -14.74 -0.87
C SER A 327 -16.34 -14.34 -0.95
N ASN A 328 -16.58 -13.03 -1.09
CA ASN A 328 -17.90 -12.46 -0.89
C ASN A 328 -18.43 -12.16 -2.28
N PRO A 329 -19.38 -12.97 -2.79
CA PRO A 329 -19.91 -12.75 -4.13
C PRO A 329 -20.57 -11.37 -4.26
N THR A 330 -20.95 -10.73 -3.15
CA THR A 330 -21.50 -9.37 -3.19
C THR A 330 -20.46 -8.34 -3.60
N VAL A 331 -19.21 -8.45 -3.11
CA VAL A 331 -18.12 -7.50 -3.47
C VAL A 331 -17.77 -7.65 -4.94
N GLN A 332 -17.60 -8.89 -5.41
CA GLN A 332 -17.36 -9.17 -6.83
C GLN A 332 -18.47 -8.60 -7.73
N THR A 333 -19.74 -8.81 -7.36
CA THR A 333 -20.89 -8.27 -8.10
C THR A 333 -20.91 -6.74 -8.07
N GLN A 334 -20.58 -6.13 -6.93
CA GLN A 334 -20.50 -4.68 -6.78
C GLN A 334 -19.40 -4.08 -7.66
N LEU A 335 -18.20 -4.67 -7.66
CA LEU A 335 -17.09 -4.22 -8.51
C LEU A 335 -17.43 -4.33 -10.00
N GLN A 336 -18.03 -5.45 -10.41
CA GLN A 336 -18.45 -5.64 -11.80
C GLN A 336 -19.52 -4.64 -12.21
N LYS A 337 -20.44 -4.28 -11.30
CA LYS A 337 -21.42 -3.22 -11.55
C LYS A 337 -20.76 -1.85 -11.67
N LEU A 338 -19.82 -1.51 -10.79
CA LEU A 338 -19.07 -0.25 -10.87
C LEU A 338 -18.29 -0.15 -12.18
N ALA A 339 -17.64 -1.23 -12.62
CA ALA A 339 -16.93 -1.30 -13.90
C ALA A 339 -17.89 -1.14 -15.09
N GLU A 340 -19.08 -1.75 -15.03
CA GLU A 340 -20.11 -1.62 -16.06
C GLU A 340 -20.64 -0.18 -16.15
N ASP A 341 -20.97 0.42 -15.00
CA ASP A 341 -21.48 1.79 -14.91
C ASP A 341 -20.45 2.81 -15.42
N ALA A 342 -19.15 2.56 -15.19
CA ALA A 342 -18.05 3.42 -15.64
C ALA A 342 -17.58 3.13 -17.08
N ALA A 343 -17.98 2.01 -17.69
CA ALA A 343 -17.35 1.46 -18.90
C ALA A 343 -17.29 2.46 -20.07
N LEU A 344 -18.35 3.23 -20.31
CA LEU A 344 -18.45 4.13 -21.46
C LEU A 344 -18.09 5.60 -21.12
N THR A 345 -17.56 5.87 -19.91
CA THR A 345 -17.26 7.24 -19.47
C THR A 345 -15.99 7.81 -20.08
N CYS A 346 -14.95 6.98 -20.23
CA CYS A 346 -13.69 7.34 -20.86
C CYS A 346 -12.99 6.10 -21.40
N SER A 347 -11.93 6.33 -22.20
CA SER A 347 -11.15 5.25 -22.80
C SER A 347 -10.44 4.35 -21.77
N ASP A 348 -9.94 4.92 -20.67
CA ASP A 348 -9.24 4.14 -19.63
C ASP A 348 -10.21 3.21 -18.89
N SER A 349 -11.37 3.72 -18.48
CA SER A 349 -12.43 2.91 -17.86
C SER A 349 -12.96 1.84 -18.81
N PHE A 350 -13.12 2.15 -20.10
CA PHE A 350 -13.59 1.20 -21.11
C PHE A 350 -12.67 -0.02 -21.22
N ILE A 351 -11.37 0.23 -21.35
CA ILE A 351 -10.35 -0.80 -21.46
C ILE A 351 -10.25 -1.62 -20.17
N ALA A 352 -10.28 -0.97 -19.01
CA ALA A 352 -10.29 -1.66 -17.74
C ALA A 352 -11.49 -2.61 -17.61
N THR A 353 -12.69 -2.16 -17.99
CA THR A 353 -13.89 -3.01 -17.93
C THR A 353 -13.82 -4.18 -18.91
N ILE A 354 -13.29 -3.98 -20.12
CA ILE A 354 -13.06 -5.06 -21.08
C ILE A 354 -12.10 -6.09 -20.50
N ASP A 355 -11.00 -5.65 -19.89
CA ASP A 355 -9.98 -6.53 -19.31
C ASP A 355 -10.57 -7.35 -18.16
N ILE A 356 -11.29 -6.70 -17.25
CA ILE A 356 -11.98 -7.35 -16.11
C ILE A 356 -13.01 -8.37 -16.59
N PHE A 357 -13.87 -8.03 -17.57
CA PHE A 357 -14.86 -8.98 -18.08
C PHE A 357 -14.26 -10.10 -18.90
N SER A 358 -13.12 -9.86 -19.56
CA SER A 358 -12.38 -10.89 -20.27
C SER A 358 -11.74 -11.87 -19.31
N PHE A 359 -11.16 -11.38 -18.21
CA PHE A 359 -10.61 -12.16 -17.10
C PHE A 359 -11.70 -13.01 -16.41
N GLU A 360 -12.87 -12.43 -16.16
CA GLU A 360 -14.02 -13.10 -15.55
C GLU A 360 -14.77 -14.05 -16.51
N GLY A 361 -14.34 -14.17 -17.77
CA GLY A 361 -14.98 -15.02 -18.78
C GLY A 361 -16.38 -14.56 -19.21
N LYS A 362 -16.73 -13.29 -19.01
CA LYS A 362 -18.05 -12.71 -19.36
C LYS A 362 -18.10 -12.29 -20.83
N THR A 363 -17.99 -13.27 -21.73
CA THR A 363 -17.92 -13.06 -23.18
C THR A 363 -19.06 -12.18 -23.72
N GLU A 364 -20.29 -12.40 -23.25
CA GLU A 364 -21.47 -11.65 -23.71
C GLU A 364 -21.33 -10.14 -23.42
N LYS A 365 -20.82 -9.80 -22.23
CA LYS A 365 -20.60 -8.41 -21.84
C LYS A 365 -19.46 -7.78 -22.63
N VAL A 366 -18.37 -8.51 -22.86
CA VAL A 366 -17.26 -8.02 -23.69
C VAL A 366 -17.74 -7.67 -25.09
N VAL A 367 -18.53 -8.55 -25.72
CA VAL A 367 -19.08 -8.30 -27.05
C VAL A 367 -20.03 -7.09 -27.04
N ALA A 368 -20.92 -7.00 -26.05
CA ALA A 368 -21.83 -5.86 -25.92
C ALA A 368 -21.07 -4.52 -25.75
N LEU A 369 -20.00 -4.52 -24.95
CA LEU A 369 -19.15 -3.35 -24.77
C LEU A 369 -18.40 -2.97 -26.04
N LEU A 370 -17.80 -3.94 -26.75
CA LEU A 370 -17.12 -3.67 -28.01
C LEU A 370 -18.08 -3.11 -29.07
N ASP A 371 -19.32 -3.57 -29.08
CA ASP A 371 -20.36 -3.08 -30.00
C ASP A 371 -20.77 -1.63 -29.70
N GLN A 372 -20.78 -1.23 -28.43
CA GLN A 372 -21.20 0.12 -27.99
C GLN A 372 -20.05 1.13 -27.97
N GLY A 373 -18.85 0.69 -27.58
CA GLY A 373 -17.73 1.55 -27.17
C GLY A 373 -16.50 1.47 -28.04
N LYS A 374 -16.53 0.80 -29.21
CA LYS A 374 -15.36 0.65 -30.10
C LYS A 374 -14.59 1.97 -30.36
N HIS A 375 -15.30 3.08 -30.47
CA HIS A 375 -14.73 4.41 -30.70
C HIS A 375 -13.86 4.93 -29.54
N LEU A 376 -13.93 4.33 -28.36
CA LEU A 376 -13.11 4.65 -27.20
C LEU A 376 -11.75 3.92 -27.20
N LEU A 377 -11.54 2.95 -28.10
CA LEU A 377 -10.28 2.22 -28.21
C LEU A 377 -9.19 3.11 -28.82
N ARG A 378 -7.98 3.04 -28.27
CA ARG A 378 -6.79 3.71 -28.82
C ARG A 378 -5.78 2.66 -29.28
N PRO A 379 -4.83 3.01 -30.17
CA PRO A 379 -3.80 2.08 -30.64
C PRO A 379 -3.00 1.41 -29.51
N ARG A 380 -2.75 2.13 -28.41
CA ARG A 380 -2.02 1.59 -27.23
C ARG A 380 -2.78 0.48 -26.49
N ASP A 381 -4.09 0.41 -26.67
CA ASP A 381 -4.94 -0.55 -25.96
C ASP A 381 -5.03 -1.91 -26.70
N ALA A 382 -4.33 -2.05 -27.83
CA ALA A 382 -4.33 -3.25 -28.66
C ALA A 382 -4.01 -4.57 -27.92
N PRO A 383 -3.06 -4.64 -26.96
CA PRO A 383 -2.79 -5.88 -26.24
C PRO A 383 -4.00 -6.39 -25.45
N ILE A 384 -4.72 -5.47 -24.79
CA ILE A 384 -5.91 -5.81 -23.99
C ILE A 384 -7.05 -6.22 -24.91
N LEU A 385 -7.25 -5.49 -26.02
CA LEU A 385 -8.24 -5.86 -27.04
C LEU A 385 -7.98 -7.25 -27.63
N GLN A 386 -6.73 -7.58 -27.94
CA GLN A 386 -6.35 -8.89 -28.46
C GLN A 386 -6.62 -10.01 -27.46
N SER A 387 -6.27 -9.79 -26.18
CA SER A 387 -6.59 -10.71 -25.08
C SER A 387 -8.11 -10.93 -24.95
N ALA A 388 -8.89 -9.83 -25.01
CA ALA A 388 -10.34 -9.88 -24.95
C ALA A 388 -10.96 -10.65 -26.12
N ILE A 389 -10.53 -10.37 -27.36
CA ILE A 389 -10.99 -11.07 -28.56
C ILE A 389 -10.62 -12.56 -28.50
N ALA A 390 -9.43 -12.91 -28.00
CA ALA A 390 -9.04 -14.30 -27.78
C ALA A 390 -9.96 -15.00 -26.77
N SER A 391 -10.30 -14.33 -25.65
CA SER A 391 -11.28 -14.81 -24.67
C SER A 391 -12.66 -15.01 -25.30
N VAL A 392 -13.11 -14.09 -26.17
CA VAL A 392 -14.37 -14.23 -26.93
C VAL A 392 -14.34 -15.45 -27.86
N GLY A 393 -13.21 -15.71 -28.51
CA GLY A 393 -13.03 -16.85 -29.42
C GLY A 393 -13.13 -18.23 -28.77
N ASN A 394 -12.88 -18.31 -27.46
CA ASN A 394 -13.07 -19.53 -26.67
C ASN A 394 -14.55 -19.94 -26.61
N ASN A 395 -15.48 -18.98 -26.72
CA ASN A 395 -16.91 -19.26 -26.80
C ASN A 395 -17.36 -19.47 -28.26
N ARG A 396 -17.81 -20.70 -28.57
CA ARG A 396 -18.24 -21.08 -29.94
C ARG A 396 -19.35 -20.20 -30.51
N LEU A 397 -20.24 -19.68 -29.66
CA LEU A 397 -21.37 -18.85 -30.08
C LEU A 397 -20.93 -17.48 -30.63
N PHE A 398 -19.82 -16.94 -30.10
CA PHE A 398 -19.32 -15.61 -30.47
C PHE A 398 -18.18 -15.64 -31.50
N ARG A 399 -17.77 -16.82 -31.97
CA ARG A 399 -16.73 -16.96 -33.01
C ARG A 399 -16.99 -16.14 -34.27
N PRO A 400 -18.21 -16.11 -34.86
CA PRO A 400 -18.45 -15.28 -36.04
C PRO A 400 -18.21 -13.79 -35.75
N ARG A 401 -18.55 -13.33 -34.55
CA ARG A 401 -18.35 -11.94 -34.12
C ARG A 401 -16.88 -11.63 -33.92
N MET A 402 -16.14 -12.52 -33.26
CA MET A 402 -14.68 -12.44 -33.12
C MET A 402 -14.00 -12.37 -34.49
N LEU A 403 -14.37 -13.23 -35.45
CA LEU A 403 -13.80 -13.20 -36.81
C LEU A 403 -14.06 -11.86 -37.51
N ALA A 404 -15.27 -11.30 -37.36
CA ALA A 404 -15.60 -9.99 -37.91
C ALA A 404 -14.75 -8.86 -37.29
N PHE A 405 -14.46 -8.92 -35.98
CA PHE A 405 -13.54 -7.97 -35.34
C PHE A 405 -12.12 -8.10 -35.91
N ILE A 406 -11.59 -9.33 -36.01
CA ILE A 406 -10.25 -9.58 -36.57
C ILE A 406 -10.16 -9.09 -38.01
N GLU A 407 -11.15 -9.41 -38.85
CA GLU A 407 -11.20 -8.97 -40.25
C GLU A 407 -11.19 -7.44 -40.33
N HIS A 408 -11.98 -6.77 -39.50
CA HIS A 408 -12.01 -5.32 -39.48
C HIS A 408 -10.68 -4.71 -39.06
N GLU A 409 -10.04 -5.20 -37.99
CA GLU A 409 -8.74 -4.69 -37.53
C GLU A 409 -7.63 -4.95 -38.56
N LEU A 410 -7.67 -6.08 -39.26
CA LEU A 410 -6.75 -6.36 -40.37
C LEU A 410 -6.98 -5.39 -41.55
N LEU A 411 -8.23 -5.12 -41.91
CA LEU A 411 -8.55 -4.15 -42.95
C LEU A 411 -8.11 -2.73 -42.57
N ASP A 412 -8.33 -2.32 -41.32
CA ASP A 412 -7.90 -1.02 -40.81
C ASP A 412 -6.36 -0.90 -40.78
N THR A 413 -5.68 -1.98 -40.38
CA THR A 413 -4.21 -2.06 -40.45
C THR A 413 -3.71 -1.91 -41.89
N VAL A 414 -4.32 -2.61 -42.85
CA VAL A 414 -3.97 -2.50 -44.28
C VAL A 414 -4.22 -1.09 -44.80
N GLN A 415 -5.34 -0.46 -44.43
CA GLN A 415 -5.64 0.92 -44.81
C GLN A 415 -4.67 1.92 -44.21
N THR A 416 -4.28 1.73 -42.95
CA THR A 416 -3.30 2.57 -42.25
C THR A 416 -1.91 2.43 -42.88
N ILE A 417 -1.45 1.21 -43.18
CA ILE A 417 -0.20 0.97 -43.90
C ILE A 417 -0.26 1.64 -45.27
N ARG A 418 -1.37 1.49 -46.01
CA ARG A 418 -1.55 2.12 -47.31
C ARG A 418 -1.50 3.65 -47.22
N ALA A 419 -2.13 4.25 -46.21
CA ALA A 419 -2.11 5.68 -45.99
C ALA A 419 -0.69 6.19 -45.64
N ALA A 420 0.02 5.48 -44.77
CA ALA A 420 1.41 5.77 -44.43
C ALA A 420 2.37 5.60 -45.62
N LEU A 421 2.12 4.62 -46.49
CA LEU A 421 2.87 4.48 -47.75
C LEU A 421 2.55 5.63 -48.68
N LEU A 422 1.27 6.01 -48.86
CA LEU A 422 0.87 7.09 -49.75
C LEU A 422 1.39 8.47 -49.32
N SER A 423 1.68 8.69 -48.04
CA SER A 423 2.26 9.96 -47.58
C SER A 423 3.74 10.13 -47.99
N VAL A 424 4.47 9.02 -48.16
CA VAL A 424 5.87 8.99 -48.60
C VAL A 424 5.98 8.74 -50.11
N PHE A 425 5.05 7.95 -50.64
CA PHE A 425 5.02 7.39 -51.98
C PHE A 425 3.69 7.69 -52.66
N SER A 426 3.45 8.97 -52.95
CA SER A 426 2.19 9.45 -53.53
C SER A 426 1.84 8.75 -54.86
N GLY A 427 2.86 8.37 -55.63
CA GLY A 427 2.74 7.68 -56.92
C GLY A 427 2.50 6.17 -56.84
N ILE A 428 2.50 5.55 -55.64
CA ILE A 428 2.46 4.08 -55.50
C ILE A 428 1.18 3.44 -56.03
N SER A 429 0.09 4.22 -56.11
CA SER A 429 -1.19 3.75 -56.66
C SER A 429 -1.29 3.87 -58.19
N ASN A 430 -0.27 4.40 -58.87
CA ASN A 430 -0.27 4.50 -60.33
C ASN A 430 -0.11 3.10 -60.97
N LYS A 431 -1.01 2.75 -61.89
CA LYS A 431 -1.00 1.46 -62.60
C LYS A 431 0.32 1.20 -63.34
N GLU A 432 0.94 2.24 -63.88
CA GLU A 432 2.22 2.13 -64.58
C GLU A 432 3.36 1.75 -63.62
N ARG A 433 3.41 2.40 -62.45
CA ARG A 433 4.39 2.12 -61.39
C ARG A 433 4.20 0.74 -60.77
N LEU A 434 2.96 0.28 -60.63
CA LEU A 434 2.66 -1.09 -60.19
C LEU A 434 3.11 -2.13 -61.22
N ALA A 435 2.92 -1.88 -62.52
CA ALA A 435 3.42 -2.76 -63.57
C ALA A 435 4.95 -2.80 -63.60
N GLU A 436 5.60 -1.65 -63.37
CA GLU A 436 7.06 -1.55 -63.27
C GLU A 436 7.61 -2.39 -62.11
N VAL A 437 7.01 -2.33 -60.92
CA VAL A 437 7.45 -3.11 -59.75
C VAL A 437 7.33 -4.62 -60.01
N GLN A 438 6.26 -5.06 -60.68
CA GLN A 438 6.10 -6.45 -61.11
C GLN A 438 7.20 -6.88 -62.10
N GLY A 439 7.62 -5.96 -62.97
CA GLY A 439 8.76 -6.17 -63.87
C GLY A 439 10.09 -6.29 -63.11
N ILE A 440 10.30 -5.49 -62.06
CA ILE A 440 11.49 -5.52 -61.20
C ILE A 440 11.56 -6.82 -60.40
N LEU A 441 10.44 -7.30 -59.86
CA LEU A 441 10.39 -8.53 -59.06
C LEU A 441 10.78 -9.79 -59.84
N ARG A 442 10.63 -9.78 -61.17
CA ARG A 442 11.05 -10.87 -62.07
C ARG A 442 12.56 -10.90 -62.33
N LEU A 443 13.30 -9.85 -61.96
CA LEU A 443 14.74 -9.80 -62.13
C LEU A 443 15.46 -10.60 -61.05
N GLN A 444 16.61 -11.18 -61.41
CA GLN A 444 17.43 -11.97 -60.49
C GLN A 444 17.79 -11.15 -59.23
N HIS A 445 17.61 -11.79 -58.08
CA HIS A 445 17.94 -11.18 -56.78
C HIS A 445 19.43 -10.84 -56.73
N GLY A 446 19.76 -9.62 -56.28
CA GLY A 446 21.15 -9.14 -56.21
C GLY A 446 21.78 -8.68 -57.53
N SER A 447 21.04 -8.68 -58.66
CA SER A 447 21.58 -8.13 -59.91
C SER A 447 21.63 -6.59 -59.88
N THR A 448 22.68 -6.01 -60.48
CA THR A 448 22.83 -4.54 -60.62
C THR A 448 21.66 -3.92 -61.38
N THR A 449 21.21 -4.57 -62.46
CA THR A 449 20.02 -4.16 -63.22
C THR A 449 18.76 -4.06 -62.36
N ARG A 450 18.61 -4.93 -61.36
CA ARG A 450 17.48 -4.87 -60.43
C ARG A 450 17.63 -3.68 -59.47
N GLN A 451 18.83 -3.44 -58.94
CA GLN A 451 19.11 -2.30 -58.07
C GLN A 451 18.81 -0.97 -58.78
N ASP A 452 19.38 -0.74 -59.97
CA ASP A 452 19.19 0.51 -60.72
C ASP A 452 17.72 0.80 -61.07
N ARG A 453 16.92 -0.25 -61.25
CA ARG A 453 15.48 -0.11 -61.53
C ARG A 453 14.67 0.09 -60.25
N VAL A 454 15.08 -0.49 -59.13
CA VAL A 454 14.47 -0.21 -57.82
C VAL A 454 14.68 1.26 -57.47
N ASP A 455 15.89 1.78 -57.61
CA ASP A 455 16.21 3.17 -57.25
C ASP A 455 15.39 4.17 -58.09
N ARG A 456 15.38 3.98 -59.41
CA ARG A 456 14.54 4.78 -60.32
C ARG A 456 13.05 4.67 -60.01
N TRP A 457 12.57 3.48 -59.64
CA TRP A 457 11.18 3.28 -59.26
C TRP A 457 10.84 4.00 -57.95
N ILE A 458 11.72 3.96 -56.95
CA ILE A 458 11.56 4.67 -55.68
C ILE A 458 11.46 6.18 -55.92
N ASP A 459 12.40 6.77 -56.66
CA ASP A 459 12.39 8.20 -56.99
C ASP A 459 11.09 8.62 -57.68
N ALA A 460 10.65 7.80 -58.64
CA ALA A 460 9.49 8.09 -59.48
C ALA A 460 8.14 7.77 -58.83
N VAL A 461 8.15 7.18 -57.63
CA VAL A 461 6.98 6.90 -56.79
C VAL A 461 6.91 7.86 -55.60
N ALA A 462 8.07 8.41 -55.17
CA ALA A 462 8.16 9.45 -54.14
C ALA A 462 7.85 10.87 -54.66
N THR A 463 8.15 11.14 -55.93
CA THR A 463 7.82 12.39 -56.65
C THR A 463 6.51 12.28 -57.40
#